data_AF-A0A163QI82-F1
#
_entry.id   AF-A0A163QI82-F1
#
_cell.length_a   1.000
_cell.length_b   1.000
_cell.length_c   1.000
_cell.angle_alpha   90.00
_cell.angle_beta   90.00
_cell.angle_gamma   90.00
#
_symmetry.space_group_name_H-M   'P 1'
#
loop_
_entity.id
_entity.type
_entity.pdbx_description
1 polymer ?
#
loop_
_entity_poly.entity_id
_entity_poly.type
_entity_poly.pdbx_seq_one_letter_code
_entity_poly.pdbx_strand_id
1 'polypeptide(L)'
;MSTLSLSSPPPGITEDVWATHEAAEPEAGDLWLLSWDGRALGLCVIYARLDDFVLVWPVSLPSDPVAPPAVTVTNTPLEVPLYPWPSRETGVSDMLLHRRLGRLIDTRTLEATAEAFDDGDPPPLPFAPVAATADRVAAEGYSLELIDIWASICLLEWPGPAPDRRLDPDALRKAHVSPSALAEILNSDTPTAVQVFRGEASVTPSQFEAIESATGVSPGQLVGGNARKVQRLLIDPSRKPRILELSEHLGIGEADARDLVASEYALAARSTGGVEERLEGVFSRLLADR
;
A
#
# COMPACT_ATOMS: atom_id res chain seq x y z
N MET A 1 0.04 4.62 20.06
CA MET A 1 -0.86 5.35 19.11
C MET A 1 -2.32 5.01 19.42
N SER A 2 -3.24 5.98 19.29
CA SER A 2 -4.67 5.75 19.50
C SER A 2 -5.17 4.58 18.64
N THR A 3 -5.92 3.65 19.24
CA THR A 3 -6.47 2.50 18.51
C THR A 3 -7.58 2.98 17.59
N LEU A 4 -7.36 2.85 16.27
CA LEU A 4 -8.33 3.22 15.26
C LEU A 4 -9.24 2.04 14.90
N SER A 5 -10.46 2.35 14.46
CA SER A 5 -11.42 1.40 13.93
C SER A 5 -11.86 1.83 12.53
N LEU A 6 -12.10 0.87 11.64
CA LEU A 6 -12.63 1.16 10.31
C LEU A 6 -14.08 1.67 10.37
N SER A 7 -14.86 1.18 11.34
CA SER A 7 -16.29 1.47 11.45
C SER A 7 -16.65 2.48 12.55
N SER A 8 -15.80 2.64 13.56
CA SER A 8 -16.09 3.49 14.72
C SER A 8 -15.17 4.70 14.76
N PRO A 9 -15.70 5.92 14.93
CA PRO A 9 -14.88 7.12 15.00
C PRO A 9 -14.04 7.15 16.28
N PRO A 10 -12.84 7.75 16.25
CA PRO A 10 -12.11 8.09 17.46
C PRO A 10 -12.86 9.15 18.30
N PRO A 11 -12.51 9.30 19.60
CA PRO A 11 -13.13 10.30 20.47
C PRO A 11 -13.06 11.72 19.88
N GLY A 12 -14.21 12.41 19.89
CA GLY A 12 -14.32 13.79 19.40
C GLY A 12 -14.63 13.92 17.90
N ILE A 13 -14.64 12.83 17.15
CA ILE A 13 -15.00 12.81 15.72
C ILE A 13 -16.40 12.21 15.58
N THR A 14 -17.23 12.79 14.69
CA THR A 14 -18.59 12.29 14.44
C THR A 14 -18.59 11.10 13.47
N GLU A 15 -19.61 10.25 13.56
CA GLU A 15 -19.75 9.08 12.66
C GLU A 15 -19.87 9.52 11.20
N ASP A 16 -20.63 10.56 10.90
CA ASP A 16 -20.82 11.07 9.54
C ASP A 16 -19.48 11.49 8.90
N VAL A 17 -18.65 12.22 9.65
CA VAL A 17 -17.32 12.65 9.18
C VAL A 17 -16.38 11.47 9.02
N TRP A 18 -16.40 10.51 9.96
CA TRP A 18 -15.51 9.33 9.91
C TRP A 18 -15.88 8.32 8.82
N ALA A 19 -17.18 8.17 8.56
CA ALA A 19 -17.73 7.27 7.55
C ALA A 19 -17.81 7.90 6.15
N THR A 20 -17.43 9.17 5.99
CA THR A 20 -17.39 9.78 4.66
C THR A 20 -16.33 9.09 3.81
N HIS A 21 -16.77 8.51 2.69
CA HIS A 21 -15.93 7.83 1.72
C HIS A 21 -15.92 8.63 0.42
N GLU A 22 -14.80 9.26 0.10
CA GLU A 22 -14.52 9.69 -1.27
C GLU A 22 -13.48 8.73 -1.86
N ALA A 23 -13.92 7.90 -2.81
CA ALA A 23 -12.99 7.23 -3.70
C ALA A 23 -12.33 8.34 -4.53
N ALA A 24 -11.05 8.58 -4.27
CA ALA A 24 -10.31 9.68 -4.87
C ALA A 24 -8.89 9.22 -5.21
N GLU A 25 -8.33 9.84 -6.23
CA GLU A 25 -6.91 9.71 -6.50
C GLU A 25 -6.12 10.36 -5.35
N PRO A 26 -5.07 9.71 -4.80
CA PRO A 26 -4.34 10.26 -3.67
C PRO A 26 -3.56 11.52 -4.08
N GLU A 27 -3.89 12.67 -3.48
CA GLU A 27 -3.22 13.95 -3.76
C GLU A 27 -2.43 14.49 -2.55
N ALA A 28 -1.38 15.27 -2.84
CA ALA A 28 -0.58 15.93 -1.81
C ALA A 28 -1.44 16.87 -0.93
N GLY A 29 -1.36 16.65 0.37
CA GLY A 29 -2.12 17.37 1.39
C GLY A 29 -3.41 16.69 1.84
N ASP A 30 -3.80 15.58 1.20
CA ASP A 30 -4.97 14.80 1.61
C ASP A 30 -4.69 13.98 2.88
N LEU A 31 -5.68 13.96 3.78
CA LEU A 31 -5.74 13.06 4.92
C LEU A 31 -6.33 11.72 4.50
N TRP A 32 -5.63 10.64 4.85
CA TRP A 32 -6.04 9.28 4.56
C TRP A 32 -6.03 8.41 5.81
N LEU A 33 -7.00 7.51 5.89
CA LEU A 33 -6.97 6.37 6.77
C LEU A 33 -6.27 5.22 6.06
N LEU A 34 -5.30 4.59 6.73
CA LEU A 34 -4.65 3.38 6.28
C LEU A 34 -5.32 2.15 6.85
N SER A 35 -5.40 1.07 6.08
CA SER A 35 -5.87 -0.23 6.54
C SER A 35 -5.16 -1.39 5.87
N TRP A 36 -5.17 -2.55 6.51
CA TRP A 36 -4.79 -3.82 5.91
C TRP A 36 -5.50 -4.96 6.62
N ASP A 37 -5.95 -5.98 5.87
CA ASP A 37 -6.65 -7.15 6.42
C ASP A 37 -7.83 -6.78 7.33
N GLY A 38 -8.63 -5.79 6.89
CA GLY A 38 -9.79 -5.30 7.64
C GLY A 38 -9.46 -4.57 8.94
N ARG A 39 -8.20 -4.19 9.17
CA ARG A 39 -7.75 -3.45 10.37
C ARG A 39 -7.28 -2.06 10.00
N ALA A 40 -7.69 -1.06 10.77
CA ALA A 40 -7.14 0.29 10.66
C ALA A 40 -5.69 0.29 11.16
N LEU A 41 -4.79 0.90 10.38
CA LEU A 41 -3.36 0.94 10.69
C LEU A 41 -2.92 2.30 11.24
N GLY A 42 -3.44 3.40 10.70
CA GLY A 42 -2.98 4.74 11.07
C GLY A 42 -3.63 5.82 10.21
N LEU A 43 -3.43 7.08 10.60
CA LEU A 43 -3.78 8.26 9.82
C LEU A 43 -2.51 8.87 9.22
N CYS A 44 -2.60 9.37 8.00
CA CYS A 44 -1.50 10.10 7.40
C CYS A 44 -1.97 11.23 6.49
N VAL A 45 -1.12 12.24 6.33
CA VAL A 45 -1.24 13.21 5.23
C VAL A 45 -0.29 12.82 4.11
N ILE A 46 -0.76 12.85 2.88
CA ILE A 46 0.07 12.56 1.72
C ILE A 46 1.01 13.74 1.48
N TYR A 47 2.30 13.47 1.46
CA TYR A 47 3.32 14.44 1.10
C TYR A 47 3.53 14.48 -0.42
N ALA A 48 3.77 13.31 -1.02
CA ALA A 48 4.05 13.20 -2.44
C ALA A 48 3.53 11.88 -3.02
N ARG A 49 3.24 11.90 -4.33
CA ARG A 49 2.75 10.77 -5.09
C ARG A 49 3.88 10.19 -5.96
N LEU A 50 4.07 8.87 -5.88
CA LEU A 50 4.89 8.09 -6.82
C LEU A 50 3.99 7.03 -7.49
N ASP A 51 4.54 6.29 -8.45
CA ASP A 51 3.76 5.37 -9.30
C ASP A 51 2.89 4.36 -8.52
N ASP A 52 3.50 3.65 -7.57
CA ASP A 52 2.90 2.48 -6.90
C ASP A 52 2.83 2.66 -5.35
N PHE A 53 3.22 3.85 -4.86
CA PHE A 53 3.22 4.22 -3.45
C PHE A 53 3.14 5.74 -3.26
N VAL A 54 2.88 6.18 -2.03
CA VAL A 54 2.88 7.59 -1.62
C VAL A 54 3.90 7.82 -0.51
N LEU A 55 4.52 9.00 -0.49
CA LEU A 55 5.22 9.51 0.68
C LEU A 55 4.20 10.18 1.58
N VAL A 56 4.27 9.91 2.87
CA VAL A 56 3.27 10.38 3.84
C VAL A 56 3.93 10.87 5.11
N TRP A 57 3.27 11.80 5.79
CA TRP A 57 3.57 12.14 7.17
C TRP A 57 2.55 11.46 8.08
N PRO A 58 3.01 10.72 9.11
CA PRO A 58 2.14 10.22 10.18
C PRO A 58 1.30 11.34 10.79
N VAL A 59 0.05 11.05 11.16
CA VAL A 59 -0.84 12.01 11.82
C VAL A 59 -1.33 11.41 13.14
N SER A 60 -1.11 12.14 14.23
CA SER A 60 -1.66 11.83 15.55
C SER A 60 -2.96 12.58 15.83
N LEU A 61 -3.79 12.00 16.68
CA LEU A 61 -5.05 12.55 17.18
C LEU A 61 -4.84 13.37 18.48
N PRO A 62 -5.83 14.17 18.91
CA PRO A 62 -5.78 14.90 20.19
C PRO A 62 -5.59 14.06 21.43
N SER A 63 -5.99 12.78 21.38
CA SER A 63 -5.83 11.83 22.48
C SER A 63 -4.41 11.27 22.59
N ASP A 64 -3.57 11.46 21.57
CA ASP A 64 -2.20 10.96 21.58
C ASP A 64 -1.27 11.93 22.34
N PRO A 65 -0.21 11.42 22.99
CA PRO A 65 0.78 12.25 23.66
C PRO A 65 1.70 12.91 22.63
N VAL A 66 1.24 14.02 22.04
CA VAL A 66 1.96 14.76 21.00
C VAL A 66 2.89 15.84 21.59
N ALA A 67 3.99 16.10 20.89
CA ALA A 67 4.94 17.17 21.22
C ALA A 67 5.68 17.59 19.93
N PRO A 68 6.41 18.73 19.94
CA PRO A 68 7.34 19.03 18.87
C PRO A 68 8.31 17.84 18.65
N PRO A 69 8.67 17.52 17.40
CA PRO A 69 8.52 18.37 16.22
C PRO A 69 7.24 18.10 15.41
N ALA A 70 6.19 17.47 15.98
CA ALA A 70 4.89 17.47 15.32
C ALA A 70 4.39 18.91 15.12
N VAL A 71 3.64 19.15 14.05
CA VAL A 71 2.98 20.44 13.77
C VAL A 71 1.50 20.35 14.06
N THR A 72 0.83 21.49 14.29
CA THR A 72 -0.62 21.54 14.59
C THR A 72 -1.38 22.07 13.38
N VAL A 73 -2.42 21.35 12.99
CA VAL A 73 -3.44 21.83 12.05
C VAL A 73 -4.77 21.88 12.78
N THR A 74 -5.36 23.06 12.91
CA THR A 74 -6.59 23.28 13.69
C THR A 74 -7.85 23.19 12.84
N ASN A 75 -7.80 23.66 11.59
CA ASN A 75 -8.89 23.57 10.63
C ASN A 75 -8.71 22.26 9.85
N THR A 76 -9.35 21.20 10.33
CA THR A 76 -9.20 19.85 9.76
C THR A 76 -10.53 19.34 9.25
N PRO A 77 -10.53 18.40 8.29
CA PRO A 77 -11.76 17.77 7.85
C PRO A 77 -12.39 16.85 8.91
N LEU A 78 -11.67 16.52 9.99
CA LEU A 78 -12.18 15.71 11.11
C LEU A 78 -12.80 16.56 12.24
N GLU A 79 -12.89 17.88 12.06
CA GLU A 79 -13.43 18.83 13.05
C GLU A 79 -12.71 18.84 14.41
N VAL A 80 -11.52 18.23 14.48
CA VAL A 80 -10.64 18.17 15.65
C VAL A 80 -9.21 18.56 15.24
N PRO A 81 -8.38 19.14 16.13
CA PRO A 81 -6.99 19.43 15.77
C PRO A 81 -6.24 18.13 15.48
N LEU A 82 -5.38 18.16 14.46
CA LEU A 82 -4.55 17.02 14.06
C LEU A 82 -3.08 17.39 14.10
N TYR A 83 -2.24 16.38 14.33
CA TYR A 83 -0.81 16.58 14.54
C TYR A 83 0.03 15.76 13.56
N PRO A 84 0.29 16.28 12.35
CA PRO A 84 1.23 15.69 11.41
C PRO A 84 2.67 15.69 11.94
N TRP A 85 3.46 14.69 11.54
CA TRP A 85 4.88 14.55 11.87
C TRP A 85 5.75 14.65 10.61
N PRO A 86 6.10 15.87 10.16
CA PRO A 86 6.93 16.05 8.95
C PRO A 86 8.30 15.36 9.07
N SER A 87 8.88 15.33 10.27
CA SER A 87 10.16 14.66 10.54
C SER A 87 10.11 13.13 10.57
N ARG A 88 8.95 12.53 10.24
CA ARG A 88 8.72 11.08 10.18
C ARG A 88 8.15 10.66 8.83
N GLU A 89 8.52 11.39 7.78
CA GLU A 89 8.15 11.02 6.42
C GLU A 89 8.52 9.57 6.12
N THR A 90 7.59 8.87 5.48
CA THR A 90 7.82 7.49 5.07
C THR A 90 6.95 7.10 3.87
N GLY A 91 7.35 6.05 3.16
CA GLY A 91 6.64 5.54 2.00
C GLY A 91 5.63 4.46 2.38
N VAL A 92 4.40 4.55 1.89
CA VAL A 92 3.37 3.51 2.05
C VAL A 92 2.76 3.14 0.70
N SER A 93 2.56 1.83 0.49
CA SER A 93 1.92 1.33 -0.74
C SER A 93 0.47 1.80 -0.83
N ASP A 94 0.03 2.07 -2.06
CA ASP A 94 -1.34 2.50 -2.35
C ASP A 94 -2.40 1.51 -1.86
N MET A 95 -2.05 0.22 -1.82
CA MET A 95 -2.95 -0.81 -1.33
C MET A 95 -3.38 -0.56 0.12
N LEU A 96 -2.60 0.20 0.89
CA LEU A 96 -2.89 0.52 2.28
C LEU A 96 -3.89 1.68 2.41
N LEU A 97 -4.05 2.52 1.40
CA LEU A 97 -4.98 3.65 1.41
C LEU A 97 -6.43 3.16 1.44
N HIS A 98 -7.12 3.36 2.58
CA HIS A 98 -8.47 2.87 2.81
C HIS A 98 -9.55 3.86 2.37
N ARG A 99 -9.47 5.09 2.90
CA ARG A 99 -10.38 6.17 2.54
C ARG A 99 -9.72 7.52 2.68
N ARG A 100 -10.07 8.42 1.77
CA ARG A 100 -9.78 9.84 1.88
C ARG A 100 -10.74 10.45 2.89
N LEU A 101 -10.20 11.15 3.87
CA LEU A 101 -10.95 11.88 4.90
C LEU A 101 -11.04 13.37 4.60
N GLY A 102 -10.50 13.83 3.46
CA GLY A 102 -10.53 15.21 3.00
C GLY A 102 -9.14 15.86 2.99
N ARG A 103 -9.06 17.12 2.56
CA ARG A 103 -7.79 17.85 2.49
C ARG A 103 -7.41 18.39 3.87
N LEU A 104 -6.22 18.03 4.37
CA LEU A 104 -5.70 18.52 5.65
C LEU A 104 -4.84 19.77 5.48
N ILE A 105 -3.93 19.74 4.52
CA ILE A 105 -2.95 20.81 4.28
C ILE A 105 -3.00 21.15 2.80
N ASP A 106 -2.91 22.44 2.44
CA ASP A 106 -2.72 22.81 1.06
C ASP A 106 -1.26 22.51 0.62
N THR A 107 -1.06 22.24 -0.67
CA THR A 107 0.24 21.80 -1.20
C THR A 107 1.36 22.81 -0.91
N ARG A 108 1.06 24.11 -0.96
CA ARG A 108 2.06 25.15 -0.73
C ARG A 108 2.52 25.16 0.74
N THR A 109 1.60 25.07 1.69
CA THR A 109 1.93 24.98 3.11
C THR A 109 2.69 23.69 3.42
N LEU A 110 2.30 22.58 2.79
CA LEU A 110 2.96 21.28 2.92
C LEU A 110 4.42 21.35 2.46
N GLU A 111 4.68 21.87 1.26
CA GLU A 111 6.04 22.06 0.71
C GLU A 111 6.87 23.00 1.60
N ALA A 112 6.31 24.15 2.00
CA ALA A 112 7.01 25.11 2.85
C ALA A 112 7.32 24.56 4.26
N THR A 113 6.46 23.68 4.79
CA THR A 113 6.75 22.96 6.04
C THR A 113 7.86 21.94 5.85
N ALA A 114 7.89 21.19 4.74
CA ALA A 114 8.97 20.25 4.46
C ALA A 114 10.33 20.97 4.36
N GLU A 115 10.39 22.03 3.55
CA GLU A 115 11.60 22.85 3.34
C GLU A 115 12.12 23.43 4.66
N ALA A 116 11.24 23.98 5.51
CA ALA A 116 11.63 24.50 6.82
C ALA A 116 12.26 23.42 7.72
N PHE A 117 11.78 22.17 7.67
CA PHE A 117 12.39 21.09 8.45
C PHE A 117 13.76 20.67 7.91
N ASP A 118 13.93 20.66 6.59
CA ASP A 118 15.21 20.35 5.94
C ASP A 118 16.27 21.42 6.24
N ASP A 119 15.87 22.70 6.23
CA ASP A 119 16.75 23.84 6.49
C ASP A 119 16.96 24.13 8.00
N GLY A 120 16.14 23.52 8.87
CA GLY A 120 16.15 23.77 10.31
C GLY A 120 15.50 25.09 10.71
N ASP A 121 14.68 25.66 9.84
CA ASP A 121 13.93 26.89 10.03
C ASP A 121 12.56 26.65 10.71
N PRO A 122 11.95 27.68 11.31
CA PRO A 122 10.60 27.57 11.84
C PRO A 122 9.57 27.30 10.72
N PRO A 123 8.79 26.21 10.79
CA PRO A 123 7.77 25.93 9.79
C PRO A 123 6.61 26.94 9.84
N PRO A 124 5.86 27.12 8.74
CA PRO A 124 4.67 27.99 8.70
C PRO A 124 3.54 27.47 9.60
N LEU A 125 3.49 26.16 9.86
CA LEU A 125 2.56 25.55 10.79
C LEU A 125 3.13 25.60 12.21
N PRO A 126 2.33 25.97 13.23
CA PRO A 126 2.81 26.00 14.61
C PRO A 126 3.14 24.58 15.09
N PHE A 127 4.18 24.43 15.91
CA PHE A 127 4.45 23.15 16.55
C PHE A 127 3.30 22.70 17.46
N ALA A 128 3.19 21.38 17.64
CA ALA A 128 2.33 20.75 18.64
C ALA A 128 2.60 21.32 20.04
N PRO A 129 1.57 21.40 20.90
CA PRO A 129 1.72 21.95 22.24
C PRO A 129 2.81 21.21 23.03
N VAL A 130 3.64 21.97 23.75
CA VAL A 130 4.66 21.39 24.64
C VAL A 130 3.96 20.84 25.88
N ALA A 131 4.02 19.53 26.03
CA ALA A 131 3.43 18.84 27.16
C ALA A 131 4.14 19.20 28.49
N ALA A 132 3.43 19.07 29.62
CA ALA A 132 4.03 19.23 30.95
C ALA A 132 5.16 18.20 31.15
N THR A 133 6.06 18.38 32.13
CA THR A 133 7.26 17.53 32.25
C THR A 133 6.95 16.02 32.32
N ALA A 134 5.89 15.61 33.01
CA ALA A 134 5.46 14.21 33.05
C ALA A 134 4.94 13.71 31.69
N ASP A 135 4.21 14.57 30.98
CA ASP A 135 3.68 14.28 29.65
C ASP A 135 4.76 14.34 28.56
N ARG A 136 5.89 15.04 28.80
CA ARG A 136 7.02 15.12 27.88
C ARG A 136 7.72 13.78 27.73
N VAL A 137 7.90 13.04 28.83
CA VAL A 137 8.47 11.68 28.79
C VAL A 137 7.55 10.76 27.99
N ALA A 138 6.24 10.88 28.19
CA ALA A 138 5.25 10.12 27.41
C ALA A 138 5.29 10.49 25.91
N ALA A 139 5.41 11.78 25.58
CA ALA A 139 5.46 12.25 24.20
C ALA A 139 6.75 11.86 23.48
N GLU A 140 7.89 11.86 24.18
CA GLU A 140 9.16 11.37 23.64
C GLU A 140 9.11 9.86 23.39
N GLY A 141 8.60 9.09 24.37
CA GLY A 141 8.37 7.65 24.20
C GLY A 141 7.43 7.34 23.04
N TYR A 142 6.37 8.12 22.88
CA TYR A 142 5.43 7.98 21.77
C TYR A 142 6.03 8.34 20.41
N SER A 143 6.86 9.39 20.33
CA SER A 143 7.61 9.71 19.10
C SER A 143 8.51 8.56 18.66
N LEU A 144 9.12 7.83 19.61
CA LEU A 144 9.93 6.64 19.30
C LEU A 144 9.05 5.47 18.88
N GLU A 145 7.95 5.22 19.59
CA GLU A 145 6.96 4.17 19.24
C GLU A 145 6.39 4.37 17.83
N LEU A 146 6.15 5.63 17.42
CA LEU A 146 5.72 5.96 16.07
C LEU A 146 6.72 5.47 15.01
N ILE A 147 8.02 5.52 15.27
CA ILE A 147 9.02 5.03 14.31
C ILE A 147 8.82 3.53 14.09
N ASP A 148 8.68 2.75 15.16
CA ASP A 148 8.51 1.30 15.08
C ASP A 148 7.18 0.90 14.43
N ILE A 149 6.09 1.59 14.78
CA ILE A 149 4.77 1.38 14.18
C ILE A 149 4.83 1.64 12.69
N TRP A 150 5.35 2.80 12.27
CA TRP A 150 5.38 3.16 10.87
C TRP A 150 6.36 2.32 10.07
N ALA A 151 7.49 1.92 10.65
CA ALA A 151 8.37 0.94 10.03
C ALA A 151 7.63 -0.38 9.73
N SER A 152 6.77 -0.85 10.64
CA SER A 152 5.96 -2.06 10.39
C SER A 152 4.92 -1.88 9.29
N ILE A 153 4.31 -0.69 9.18
CA ILE A 153 3.33 -0.37 8.13
C ILE A 153 4.02 -0.30 6.76
N CYS A 154 5.19 0.31 6.67
CA CYS A 154 5.92 0.48 5.42
C CYS A 154 6.44 -0.84 4.85
N LEU A 155 6.66 -1.84 5.71
CA LEU A 155 7.08 -3.18 5.33
C LEU A 155 5.90 -4.10 4.95
N LEU A 156 4.66 -3.61 5.01
CA LEU A 156 3.53 -4.34 4.42
C LEU A 156 3.64 -4.26 2.90
N GLU A 157 3.89 -5.42 2.28
CA GLU A 157 4.04 -5.56 0.85
C GLU A 157 3.03 -6.58 0.30
N TRP A 158 2.40 -6.25 -0.83
CA TRP A 158 1.65 -7.19 -1.64
C TRP A 158 1.95 -6.93 -3.14
N PRO A 159 2.14 -7.98 -3.95
CA PRO A 159 2.21 -9.39 -3.57
C PRO A 159 3.41 -9.65 -2.65
N GLY A 160 3.19 -10.42 -1.59
CA GLY A 160 4.27 -10.84 -0.71
C GLY A 160 5.29 -11.71 -1.47
N PRO A 161 6.41 -12.10 -0.84
CA PRO A 161 7.28 -13.13 -1.39
C PRO A 161 6.48 -14.44 -1.50
N ALA A 162 5.81 -14.65 -2.64
CA ALA A 162 5.10 -15.88 -2.92
C ALA A 162 6.13 -17.03 -2.85
N PRO A 163 5.85 -18.12 -2.11
CA PRO A 163 6.72 -19.28 -2.10
C PRO A 163 6.86 -19.87 -3.52
N ASP A 164 5.90 -19.56 -4.40
CA ASP A 164 5.81 -20.11 -5.74
C ASP A 164 5.50 -19.00 -6.77
N ARG A 165 6.54 -18.33 -7.28
CA ARG A 165 6.42 -17.29 -8.31
C ARG A 165 6.30 -17.91 -9.69
N ARG A 166 5.40 -17.41 -10.54
CA ARG A 166 5.31 -17.86 -11.96
C ARG A 166 6.06 -16.88 -12.85
N LEU A 167 6.87 -17.42 -13.76
CA LEU A 167 7.57 -16.63 -14.78
C LEU A 167 6.59 -16.26 -15.90
N ASP A 168 6.79 -15.09 -16.50
CA ASP A 168 6.06 -14.71 -17.70
C ASP A 168 6.74 -15.28 -18.95
N PRO A 169 6.02 -16.10 -19.73
CA PRO A 169 6.51 -16.63 -20.99
C PRO A 169 6.98 -15.53 -21.96
N ASP A 170 6.31 -14.38 -21.98
CA ASP A 170 6.68 -13.27 -22.87
C ASP A 170 7.94 -12.55 -22.38
N ALA A 171 8.11 -12.39 -21.07
CA ALA A 171 9.35 -11.88 -20.48
C ALA A 171 10.53 -12.81 -20.75
N LEU A 172 10.35 -14.12 -20.58
CA LEU A 172 11.36 -15.13 -20.89
C LEU A 172 11.75 -15.11 -22.38
N ARG A 173 10.77 -14.99 -23.28
CA ARG A 173 11.03 -14.87 -24.73
C ARG A 173 11.81 -13.59 -25.07
N LYS A 174 11.44 -12.46 -24.46
CA LYS A 174 12.15 -11.17 -24.63
C LYS A 174 13.58 -11.22 -24.09
N ALA A 175 13.79 -11.96 -23.00
CA ALA A 175 15.10 -12.25 -22.44
C ALA A 175 15.87 -13.35 -23.20
N HIS A 176 15.33 -13.81 -24.35
CA HIS A 176 15.90 -14.88 -25.18
C HIS A 176 16.17 -16.20 -24.44
N VAL A 177 15.42 -16.47 -23.37
CA VAL A 177 15.50 -17.71 -22.61
C VAL A 177 14.74 -18.80 -23.35
N SER A 178 15.34 -19.97 -23.47
CA SER A 178 14.70 -21.16 -24.05
C SER A 178 14.32 -22.16 -22.94
N PRO A 179 13.34 -23.06 -23.16
CA PRO A 179 13.03 -24.11 -22.19
C PRO A 179 14.23 -25.00 -21.83
N SER A 180 15.14 -25.25 -22.77
CA SER A 180 16.38 -25.99 -22.52
C SER A 180 17.34 -25.22 -21.63
N ALA A 181 17.53 -23.92 -21.87
CA ALA A 181 18.31 -23.07 -20.98
C ALA A 181 17.69 -22.98 -19.57
N LEU A 182 16.35 -22.94 -19.50
CA LEU A 182 15.65 -22.93 -18.22
C LEU A 182 15.86 -24.24 -17.44
N ALA A 183 15.86 -25.39 -18.13
CA ALA A 183 16.14 -26.69 -17.52
C ALA A 183 17.56 -26.75 -16.93
N GLU A 184 18.55 -26.19 -17.65
CA GLU A 184 19.94 -26.11 -17.18
C GLU A 184 20.07 -25.19 -15.96
N ILE A 185 19.45 -24.01 -15.99
CA ILE A 185 19.50 -23.04 -14.88
C ILE A 185 18.82 -23.61 -13.62
N LEU A 186 17.66 -24.25 -13.78
CA LEU A 186 16.86 -24.78 -12.68
C LEU A 186 17.32 -26.16 -12.20
N ASN A 187 18.28 -26.77 -12.92
CA ASN A 187 18.69 -28.16 -12.73
C ASN A 187 17.46 -29.10 -12.66
N SER A 188 16.50 -28.90 -13.58
CA SER A 188 15.24 -29.63 -13.65
C SER A 188 15.13 -30.45 -14.93
N ASP A 189 14.17 -31.37 -14.99
CA ASP A 189 13.87 -32.06 -16.24
C ASP A 189 13.21 -31.13 -17.28
N THR A 190 13.28 -31.52 -18.55
CA THR A 190 12.70 -30.75 -19.66
C THR A 190 11.18 -30.54 -19.55
N PRO A 191 10.37 -31.54 -19.14
CA PRO A 191 8.93 -31.34 -18.92
C PRO A 191 8.63 -30.24 -17.89
N THR A 192 9.31 -30.25 -16.74
CA THR A 192 9.15 -29.23 -15.69
C THR A 192 9.58 -27.86 -16.22
N ALA A 193 10.73 -27.79 -16.90
CA ALA A 193 11.20 -26.54 -17.48
C ALA A 193 10.24 -25.97 -18.54
N VAL A 194 9.57 -26.82 -19.32
CA VAL A 194 8.53 -26.38 -20.27
C VAL A 194 7.31 -25.85 -19.55
N GLN A 195 6.87 -26.48 -18.44
CA GLN A 195 5.75 -25.99 -17.63
C GLN A 195 6.08 -24.64 -16.98
N VAL A 196 7.29 -24.49 -16.44
CA VAL A 196 7.76 -23.21 -15.89
C VAL A 196 7.88 -22.16 -17.00
N PHE A 197 8.44 -22.50 -18.17
CA PHE A 197 8.56 -21.60 -19.31
C PHE A 197 7.21 -21.11 -19.84
N ARG A 198 6.16 -21.91 -19.67
CA ARG A 198 4.78 -21.56 -20.03
C ARG A 198 4.02 -20.83 -18.92
N GLY A 199 4.63 -20.61 -17.75
CA GLY A 199 3.98 -20.03 -16.58
C GLY A 199 2.93 -20.95 -15.96
N GLU A 200 2.99 -22.25 -16.25
CA GLU A 200 2.06 -23.27 -15.73
C GLU A 200 2.55 -23.83 -14.38
N ALA A 201 3.86 -23.86 -14.17
CA ALA A 201 4.50 -24.22 -12.91
C ALA A 201 5.20 -23.02 -12.29
N SER A 202 5.17 -22.97 -10.97
CA SER A 202 5.84 -21.96 -10.16
C SER A 202 7.30 -22.34 -9.87
N VAL A 203 8.09 -21.32 -9.52
CA VAL A 203 9.48 -21.44 -9.08
C VAL A 203 9.64 -20.89 -7.67
N THR A 204 10.57 -21.46 -6.92
CA THR A 204 10.95 -20.94 -5.59
C THR A 204 11.70 -19.62 -5.71
N PRO A 205 11.82 -18.82 -4.62
CA PRO A 205 12.62 -17.61 -4.62
C PRO A 205 14.08 -17.84 -5.06
N SER A 206 14.71 -18.93 -4.60
CA SER A 206 16.08 -19.29 -4.98
C SER A 206 16.21 -19.66 -6.46
N GLN A 207 15.21 -20.33 -7.03
CA GLN A 207 15.17 -20.63 -8.46
C GLN A 207 14.96 -19.36 -9.29
N PHE A 208 14.14 -18.44 -8.80
CA PHE A 208 13.89 -17.15 -9.43
C PHE A 208 15.17 -16.30 -9.48
N GLU A 209 15.89 -16.18 -8.35
CA GLU A 209 17.21 -15.52 -8.28
C GLU A 209 18.24 -16.17 -9.23
N ALA A 210 18.24 -17.50 -9.32
CA ALA A 210 19.12 -18.22 -10.24
C ALA A 210 18.84 -17.86 -11.70
N ILE A 211 17.58 -17.72 -12.09
CA ILE A 211 17.18 -17.31 -13.43
C ILE A 211 17.58 -15.85 -13.70
N GLU A 212 17.33 -14.93 -12.77
CA GLU A 212 17.71 -13.52 -12.92
C GLU A 212 19.22 -13.34 -13.04
N SER A 213 19.97 -14.04 -12.20
CA SER A 213 21.44 -14.05 -12.26
C SER A 213 21.97 -14.60 -13.58
N ALA A 214 21.41 -15.72 -14.07
CA ALA A 214 21.84 -16.34 -15.31
C ALA A 214 21.45 -15.55 -16.57
N THR A 215 20.35 -14.80 -16.51
CA THR A 215 19.81 -14.06 -17.67
C THR A 215 20.25 -12.59 -17.70
N GLY A 216 20.79 -12.06 -16.60
CA GLY A 216 21.17 -10.65 -16.47
C GLY A 216 19.98 -9.69 -16.46
N VAL A 217 18.77 -10.22 -16.28
CA VAL A 217 17.51 -9.46 -16.24
C VAL A 217 17.35 -8.85 -14.85
N SER A 218 16.90 -7.58 -14.79
CA SER A 218 16.71 -6.89 -13.51
C SER A 218 15.64 -7.58 -12.64
N PRO A 219 15.81 -7.58 -11.31
CA PRO A 219 14.86 -8.18 -10.38
C PRO A 219 13.39 -7.81 -10.67
N GLY A 220 12.54 -8.82 -10.80
CA GLY A 220 11.10 -8.70 -11.04
C GLY A 220 10.68 -8.54 -12.50
N GLN A 221 11.60 -8.39 -13.47
CA GLN A 221 11.23 -8.26 -14.88
C GLN A 221 10.82 -9.57 -15.55
N LEU A 222 11.16 -10.71 -14.93
CA LEU A 222 10.71 -12.03 -15.39
C LEU A 222 9.29 -12.37 -14.92
N VAL A 223 8.69 -11.55 -14.04
CA VAL A 223 7.27 -11.59 -13.73
C VAL A 223 6.54 -10.70 -14.73
N GLY A 224 5.41 -11.16 -15.26
CA GLY A 224 4.94 -10.63 -16.52
C GLY A 224 4.48 -9.19 -16.54
N GLY A 225 4.61 -8.57 -17.71
CA GLY A 225 4.09 -7.22 -17.93
C GLY A 225 2.60 -7.11 -17.62
N ASN A 226 1.83 -8.18 -17.90
CA ASN A 226 0.42 -8.27 -17.55
C ASN A 226 0.19 -8.50 -16.04
N ALA A 227 1.03 -9.33 -15.38
CA ALA A 227 0.93 -9.55 -13.95
C ALA A 227 1.20 -8.26 -13.18
N ARG A 228 2.24 -7.51 -13.56
CA ARG A 228 2.54 -6.18 -13.01
C ARG A 228 1.42 -5.18 -13.27
N LYS A 229 0.81 -5.21 -14.46
CA LYS A 229 -0.34 -4.33 -14.78
C LYS A 229 -1.56 -4.65 -13.91
N VAL A 230 -1.84 -5.93 -13.66
CA VAL A 230 -2.96 -6.35 -12.80
C VAL A 230 -2.67 -6.02 -11.35
N GLN A 231 -1.46 -6.28 -10.87
CA GLN A 231 -1.03 -5.88 -9.53
C GLN A 231 -1.20 -4.37 -9.32
N ARG A 232 -0.78 -3.55 -10.30
CA ARG A 232 -1.00 -2.09 -10.28
C ARG A 232 -2.46 -1.70 -10.15
N LEU A 233 -3.34 -2.36 -10.92
CA LEU A 233 -4.77 -2.09 -10.81
C LEU A 233 -5.34 -2.53 -9.47
N LEU A 234 -4.81 -3.61 -8.89
CA LEU A 234 -5.28 -4.11 -7.61
C LEU A 234 -4.80 -3.26 -6.45
N ILE A 235 -3.59 -2.72 -6.47
CA ILE A 235 -3.11 -1.80 -5.42
C ILE A 235 -3.79 -0.42 -5.47
N ASP A 236 -4.47 -0.08 -6.57
CA ASP A 236 -5.24 1.17 -6.68
C ASP A 236 -6.26 1.29 -5.54
N PRO A 237 -6.28 2.41 -4.79
CA PRO A 237 -7.17 2.60 -3.65
C PRO A 237 -8.66 2.46 -4.00
N SER A 238 -9.04 2.78 -5.24
CA SER A 238 -10.42 2.65 -5.73
C SER A 238 -10.92 1.20 -5.75
N ARG A 239 -10.03 0.21 -5.77
CA ARG A 239 -10.39 -1.23 -5.75
C ARG A 239 -10.55 -1.79 -4.35
N LYS A 240 -10.05 -1.09 -3.34
CA LYS A 240 -10.05 -1.61 -1.99
C LYS A 240 -11.45 -1.99 -1.47
N PRO A 241 -12.52 -1.22 -1.72
CA PRO A 241 -13.87 -1.63 -1.31
C PRO A 241 -14.29 -2.99 -1.89
N ARG A 242 -13.98 -3.26 -3.16
CA ARG A 242 -14.29 -4.54 -3.82
C ARG A 242 -13.45 -5.70 -3.28
N ILE A 243 -12.18 -5.44 -2.97
CA ILE A 243 -11.31 -6.45 -2.34
C ILE A 243 -11.82 -6.81 -0.95
N LEU A 244 -12.21 -5.81 -0.15
CA LEU A 244 -12.76 -6.03 1.18
C LEU A 244 -14.12 -6.75 1.12
N GLU A 245 -14.99 -6.39 0.18
CA GLU A 245 -16.25 -7.09 -0.09
C GLU A 245 -15.99 -8.58 -0.40
N LEU A 246 -15.00 -8.87 -1.25
CA LEU A 246 -14.62 -10.24 -1.60
C LEU A 246 -14.01 -11.01 -0.42
N SER A 247 -13.13 -10.37 0.34
CA SER A 247 -12.51 -10.91 1.54
C SER A 247 -13.57 -11.32 2.57
N GLU A 248 -14.57 -10.47 2.81
CA GLU A 248 -15.71 -10.77 3.68
C GLU A 248 -16.60 -11.87 3.11
N HIS A 249 -16.90 -11.82 1.81
CA HIS A 249 -17.74 -12.81 1.13
C HIS A 249 -17.15 -14.23 1.20
N LEU A 250 -15.83 -14.36 1.07
CA LEU A 250 -15.14 -15.66 1.07
C LEU A 250 -14.54 -16.05 2.43
N GLY A 251 -14.49 -15.13 3.39
CA GLY A 251 -13.85 -15.36 4.70
C GLY A 251 -12.34 -15.54 4.62
N ILE A 252 -11.67 -14.83 3.70
CA ILE A 252 -10.22 -14.89 3.47
C ILE A 252 -9.55 -13.53 3.76
N GLY A 253 -8.23 -13.49 3.90
CA GLY A 253 -7.50 -12.23 4.09
C GLY A 253 -7.53 -11.30 2.87
N GLU A 254 -7.15 -10.04 3.06
CA GLU A 254 -7.05 -9.06 1.98
C GLU A 254 -6.00 -9.48 0.94
N ALA A 255 -4.84 -9.99 1.39
CA ALA A 255 -3.79 -10.54 0.53
C ALA A 255 -4.32 -11.69 -0.36
N ASP A 256 -4.98 -12.67 0.26
CA ASP A 256 -5.52 -13.84 -0.44
C ASP A 256 -6.61 -13.45 -1.44
N ALA A 257 -7.46 -12.47 -1.10
CA ALA A 257 -8.46 -11.95 -2.01
C ALA A 257 -7.82 -11.29 -3.23
N ARG A 258 -6.76 -10.49 -3.04
CA ARG A 258 -6.01 -9.88 -4.14
C ARG A 258 -5.33 -10.93 -5.01
N ASP A 259 -4.73 -11.96 -4.40
CA ASP A 259 -4.09 -13.07 -5.11
C ASP A 259 -5.10 -13.89 -5.92
N LEU A 260 -6.27 -14.16 -5.36
CA LEU A 260 -7.36 -14.85 -6.05
C LEU A 260 -7.83 -14.08 -7.28
N VAL A 261 -8.06 -12.77 -7.14
CA VAL A 261 -8.46 -11.91 -8.26
C VAL A 261 -7.37 -11.86 -9.33
N ALA A 262 -6.10 -11.72 -8.93
CA ALA A 262 -4.98 -11.73 -9.86
C ALA A 262 -4.87 -13.05 -10.64
N SER A 263 -5.05 -14.18 -9.96
CA SER A 263 -5.04 -15.53 -10.55
C SER A 263 -6.19 -15.72 -11.54
N GLU A 264 -7.42 -15.38 -11.15
CA GLU A 264 -8.59 -15.50 -12.02
C GLU A 264 -8.53 -14.55 -13.23
N TYR A 265 -7.97 -13.36 -13.05
CA TYR A 265 -7.73 -12.44 -14.15
C TYR A 265 -6.74 -13.04 -15.16
N ALA A 266 -5.67 -13.69 -14.70
CA ALA A 266 -4.70 -14.35 -15.58
C ALA A 266 -5.35 -15.48 -16.41
N LEU A 267 -6.29 -16.23 -15.82
CA LEU A 267 -7.06 -17.26 -16.54
C LEU A 267 -8.03 -16.64 -17.55
N ALA A 268 -8.65 -15.51 -17.22
CA ALA A 268 -9.58 -14.77 -18.06
C ALA A 268 -8.91 -13.95 -19.19
N ALA A 269 -7.57 -13.85 -19.20
CA ALA A 269 -6.81 -13.06 -20.17
C ALA A 269 -6.98 -13.50 -21.64
N ARG A 270 -7.64 -14.64 -21.89
CA ARG A 270 -8.03 -15.13 -23.24
C ARG A 270 -9.30 -14.45 -23.80
N SER A 271 -9.96 -13.59 -23.01
CA SER A 271 -11.17 -12.85 -23.44
C SER A 271 -10.83 -11.51 -24.11
N THR A 272 -11.66 -11.07 -25.06
CA THR A 272 -11.42 -9.91 -25.94
C THR A 272 -11.79 -8.53 -25.35
N GLY A 273 -12.08 -8.45 -24.05
CA GLY A 273 -12.52 -7.22 -23.37
C GLY A 273 -11.39 -6.26 -22.94
N GLY A 274 -11.77 -5.03 -22.56
CA GLY A 274 -10.86 -4.08 -21.92
C GLY A 274 -10.25 -4.64 -20.63
N VAL A 275 -9.16 -4.05 -20.15
CA VAL A 275 -8.50 -4.50 -18.90
C VAL A 275 -9.43 -4.31 -17.69
N GLU A 276 -10.06 -3.15 -17.63
CA GLU A 276 -11.00 -2.75 -16.57
C GLU A 276 -12.25 -3.65 -16.53
N GLU A 277 -12.92 -3.80 -17.68
CA GLU A 277 -14.11 -4.66 -17.81
C GLU A 277 -13.83 -6.12 -17.43
N ARG A 278 -12.62 -6.61 -17.77
CA ARG A 278 -12.20 -7.97 -17.40
C ARG A 278 -12.02 -8.10 -15.89
N LEU A 279 -11.42 -7.10 -15.24
CA LEU A 279 -11.22 -7.12 -13.80
C LEU A 279 -12.56 -7.08 -13.05
N GLU A 280 -13.47 -6.21 -13.45
CA GLU A 280 -14.83 -6.17 -12.90
C GLU A 280 -15.61 -7.47 -13.17
N GLY A 281 -15.40 -8.10 -14.34
CA GLY A 281 -15.94 -9.41 -14.65
C GLY A 281 -15.37 -10.54 -13.77
N VAL A 282 -14.12 -10.43 -13.32
CA VAL A 282 -13.53 -11.36 -12.34
C VAL A 282 -14.19 -11.18 -10.98
N PHE A 283 -14.26 -9.95 -10.47
CA PHE A 283 -14.95 -9.65 -9.21
C PHE A 283 -16.39 -10.15 -9.21
N SER A 284 -17.13 -9.85 -10.28
CA SER A 284 -18.53 -10.24 -10.40
C SER A 284 -18.73 -11.76 -10.37
N ARG A 285 -17.84 -12.53 -11.00
CA ARG A 285 -17.89 -14.00 -10.96
C ARG A 285 -17.58 -14.53 -9.56
N LEU A 286 -16.49 -14.06 -8.96
CA LEU A 286 -16.06 -14.49 -7.63
C LEU A 286 -17.08 -14.15 -6.53
N LEU A 287 -17.81 -13.06 -6.68
CA LEU A 287 -18.89 -12.66 -5.77
C LEU A 287 -20.23 -13.37 -6.05
N ALA A 288 -20.40 -13.96 -7.25
CA ALA A 288 -21.62 -14.69 -7.64
C ALA A 288 -21.54 -16.19 -7.35
N ASP A 289 -20.33 -16.76 -7.28
CA ASP A 289 -20.12 -18.19 -7.00
C ASP A 289 -20.43 -18.50 -5.52
N ARG A 290 -21.71 -18.80 -5.24
CA ARG A 290 -22.20 -19.52 -4.04
C ARG A 290 -23.35 -20.48 -4.39
#